data_AF-B7LWZ1-F1
#
_entry.id   AF-B7LWZ1-F1
#
_cell.length_a   1.000
_cell.length_b   1.000
_cell.length_c   1.000
_cell.angle_alpha   90.00
_cell.angle_beta   90.00
_cell.angle_gamma   90.00
#
_symmetry.space_group_name_H-M   'P 1'
#
loop_
_entity.id
_entity.type
_entity.pdbx_description
1 polymer ?
#
loop_
_entity_poly.entity_id
_entity_poly.type
_entity_poly.pdbx_seq_one_letter_code
_entity_poly.pdbx_strand_id
1 'polypeptide(L)'
;MASINTIVKRKQYLWLGIVVVGAASAIGGALYLSDVDMSGNGEAVAEQEPVPDMTGVVDTTFDDKVRQHATTEMQVTAAQMQKQYEEIRRELDVLNKQRGDDQRRIEKLGQDNAALAEQVKALGANPVTATGEPVPQTPASPPGPEGEPQPGNTPVSFPPQGSVAVPPPTAFYPGNGVTPPPQVFARQGEVMNPLQYVPFNQTLYFINGDDPAQVAWMKRQTPPTLESKIILVQGSIPEMQKALDSRIYFDQNGVLCQRLGIDQVPARVSAVPGARFLKVEFIPAEEGRK
;
A
#
# COMPACT_ATOMS: atom_id res chain seq x y z
N MET A 1 -48.00 -3.71 -13.97
CA MET A 1 -46.55 -3.93 -13.84
C MET A 1 -45.84 -2.62 -14.18
N ALA A 2 -45.09 -2.03 -13.25
CA ALA A 2 -44.41 -0.76 -13.48
C ALA A 2 -42.97 -1.04 -13.98
N SER A 3 -42.56 -0.38 -15.07
CA SER A 3 -41.22 -0.57 -15.65
C SER A 3 -40.13 -0.11 -14.67
N ILE A 4 -38.98 -0.81 -14.65
CA ILE A 4 -37.85 -0.58 -13.71
C ILE A 4 -37.45 0.90 -13.64
N ASN A 5 -37.57 1.64 -14.75
CA ASN A 5 -37.27 3.07 -14.82
C ASN A 5 -38.19 3.94 -13.94
N THR A 6 -39.45 3.53 -13.71
CA THR A 6 -40.39 4.26 -12.83
C THR A 6 -40.12 4.02 -11.34
N ILE A 7 -39.64 2.84 -10.97
CA ILE A 7 -39.30 2.49 -9.59
C ILE A 7 -38.02 3.22 -9.14
N VAL A 8 -37.03 3.31 -10.03
CA VAL A 8 -35.77 4.01 -9.76
C VAL A 8 -35.99 5.53 -9.69
N LYS A 9 -36.75 6.12 -10.62
CA LYS A 9 -37.08 7.56 -10.57
C LYS A 9 -37.82 7.96 -9.28
N ARG A 10 -38.74 7.12 -8.79
CA ARG A 10 -39.48 7.40 -7.55
C ARG A 10 -38.59 7.40 -6.31
N LYS A 11 -37.60 6.50 -6.24
CA LYS A 11 -36.59 6.48 -5.17
C LYS A 11 -35.65 7.69 -5.24
N GLN A 12 -35.30 8.12 -6.45
CA GLN A 12 -34.41 9.27 -6.66
C GLN A 12 -35.08 10.60 -6.28
N TYR A 13 -36.38 10.77 -6.57
CA TYR A 13 -37.13 11.96 -6.11
C TYR A 13 -37.32 12.00 -4.58
N LEU A 14 -37.42 10.84 -3.93
CA LEU A 14 -37.51 10.77 -2.47
C LEU A 14 -36.22 11.32 -1.81
N TRP A 15 -35.06 10.90 -2.33
CA TRP A 15 -33.76 11.39 -1.85
C TRP A 15 -33.54 12.87 -2.16
N LEU A 16 -33.96 13.34 -3.34
CA LEU A 16 -33.84 14.75 -3.70
C LEU A 16 -34.73 15.65 -2.82
N GLY A 17 -35.92 15.17 -2.43
CA GLY A 17 -36.78 15.84 -1.46
C GLY A 17 -36.16 15.98 -0.07
N ILE A 18 -35.49 14.93 0.44
CA ILE A 18 -34.80 14.97 1.74
C ILE A 18 -33.66 16.00 1.74
N VAL A 19 -32.89 16.08 0.66
CA VAL A 19 -31.78 17.06 0.53
C VAL A 19 -32.32 18.50 0.49
N VAL A 20 -33.41 18.75 -0.23
CA VAL A 20 -34.02 20.09 -0.30
C VAL A 20 -34.61 20.53 1.05
N VAL A 21 -35.27 19.64 1.78
CA VAL A 21 -35.80 19.96 3.13
C VAL A 21 -34.67 20.20 4.12
N GLY A 22 -33.58 19.42 4.06
CA GLY A 22 -32.40 19.61 4.90
C GLY A 22 -31.64 20.91 4.62
N ALA A 23 -31.59 21.36 3.37
CA ALA A 23 -30.98 22.65 3.03
C ALA A 23 -31.85 23.85 3.49
N ALA A 24 -33.18 23.72 3.44
CA ALA A 24 -34.09 24.78 3.89
C ALA A 24 -34.08 24.99 5.42
N SER A 25 -33.89 23.93 6.21
CA SER A 25 -33.82 24.03 7.67
C SER A 25 -32.54 24.69 8.19
N ALA A 26 -31.42 24.57 7.46
CA ALA A 26 -30.18 25.28 7.79
C ALA A 26 -30.28 26.80 7.60
N ILE A 27 -31.03 27.25 6.59
CA ILE A 27 -31.23 28.69 6.31
C ILE A 27 -32.30 29.29 7.25
N GLY A 28 -33.37 28.54 7.54
CA GLY A 28 -34.41 28.99 8.49
C GLY A 28 -33.93 29.06 9.94
N GLY A 29 -33.08 28.12 10.37
CA GLY A 29 -32.53 28.12 11.73
C GLY A 29 -31.57 29.29 12.01
N ALA A 30 -30.82 29.73 10.99
CA ALA A 30 -29.92 30.88 11.11
C ALA A 30 -30.66 32.22 11.22
N LEU A 31 -31.83 32.35 10.58
CA LEU A 31 -32.68 33.55 10.67
C LEU A 31 -33.56 33.57 11.93
N TYR A 32 -33.91 32.43 12.51
CA TYR A 32 -34.70 32.38 13.75
C TYR A 32 -33.87 32.68 15.00
N LEU A 33 -32.56 32.39 14.99
CA LEU A 33 -31.67 32.72 16.11
C LEU A 33 -31.18 34.17 16.14
N SER A 34 -31.50 34.97 15.12
CA SER A 34 -31.03 36.36 14.99
C SER A 34 -32.01 37.42 15.52
N ASP A 35 -33.20 37.03 16.01
CA ASP A 35 -34.23 37.98 16.48
C ASP A 35 -34.74 37.68 17.91
N VAL A 36 -34.00 36.87 18.68
CA VAL A 36 -34.28 36.69 20.12
C VAL A 36 -33.63 37.82 20.91
N ASP A 37 -34.31 38.96 20.88
CA ASP A 37 -34.09 40.10 21.75
C ASP A 37 -34.50 39.73 23.19
N MET A 38 -33.53 39.76 24.11
CA MET A 38 -33.74 39.55 25.54
C MET A 38 -34.48 40.77 26.12
N SER A 39 -35.80 40.65 26.25
CA SER A 39 -36.59 41.63 26.99
C SER A 39 -36.53 41.34 28.50
N GLY A 40 -35.70 42.10 29.21
CA GLY A 40 -35.59 42.12 30.67
C GLY A 40 -35.49 43.56 31.16
N ASN A 41 -36.58 44.05 31.73
CA ASN A 41 -36.83 45.44 32.13
C ASN A 41 -35.96 45.88 33.34
N GLY A 42 -35.40 47.09 33.28
CA GLY A 42 -34.72 47.73 34.42
C GLY A 42 -34.28 49.18 34.12
N GLU A 43 -35.06 50.16 34.57
CA GLU A 43 -34.64 51.57 34.68
C GLU A 43 -33.64 51.76 35.83
N ALA A 44 -32.53 52.48 35.60
CA ALA A 44 -32.00 53.58 36.45
C ALA A 44 -30.53 53.97 36.13
N VAL A 45 -30.35 55.25 35.75
CA VAL A 45 -29.26 56.19 36.07
C VAL A 45 -27.83 55.94 35.54
N ALA A 46 -27.32 57.01 34.92
CA ALA A 46 -25.99 57.19 34.35
C ALA A 46 -24.88 57.34 35.40
N GLU A 47 -23.74 56.67 35.19
CA GLU A 47 -22.41 57.17 35.53
C GLU A 47 -21.37 56.44 34.67
N GLN A 48 -20.47 57.20 34.06
CA GLN A 48 -19.44 56.73 33.13
C GLN A 48 -18.13 56.55 33.91
N GLU A 49 -17.78 55.31 34.28
CA GLU A 49 -16.47 54.96 34.82
C GLU A 49 -15.44 54.67 33.69
N PRO A 50 -14.15 54.99 33.89
CA PRO A 50 -13.14 54.93 32.85
C PRO A 50 -12.75 53.49 32.47
N VAL A 51 -12.28 53.36 31.22
CA VAL A 51 -11.94 52.11 30.52
C VAL A 51 -11.11 51.13 31.39
N PRO A 52 -11.44 49.83 31.43
CA PRO A 52 -10.70 48.81 32.16
C PRO A 52 -9.25 48.67 31.68
N ASP A 53 -8.32 48.60 32.62
CA ASP A 53 -6.90 48.36 32.36
C ASP A 53 -6.66 46.91 31.89
N MET A 54 -5.86 46.77 30.83
CA MET A 54 -5.46 45.50 30.20
C MET A 54 -4.26 44.83 30.87
N THR A 55 -3.90 45.22 32.09
CA THR A 55 -2.78 44.65 32.84
C THR A 55 -3.21 43.40 33.63
N GLY A 56 -3.62 42.36 32.89
CA GLY A 56 -3.78 41.00 33.42
C GLY A 56 -2.41 40.38 33.71
N VAL A 57 -2.12 40.19 34.98
CA VAL A 57 -0.87 39.66 35.54
C VAL A 57 -0.52 38.30 34.92
N VAL A 58 0.59 38.23 34.18
CA VAL A 58 1.22 36.95 33.79
C VAL A 58 1.96 36.42 35.01
N ASP A 59 1.50 35.31 35.59
CA ASP A 59 2.21 34.67 36.69
C ASP A 59 3.61 34.23 36.22
N THR A 60 4.66 34.69 36.92
CA THR A 60 6.07 34.37 36.61
C THR A 60 6.37 32.87 36.63
N THR A 61 5.52 32.07 37.27
CA THR A 61 5.63 30.60 37.32
C THR A 61 5.18 29.91 36.02
N PHE A 62 4.36 30.56 35.19
CA PHE A 62 3.95 30.05 33.88
C PHE A 62 5.07 30.27 32.84
N ASP A 63 5.71 31.43 32.87
CA ASP A 63 6.85 31.77 32.01
C ASP A 63 8.06 30.87 32.27
N ASP A 64 8.34 30.56 33.54
CA ASP A 64 9.43 29.65 33.92
C ASP A 64 9.17 28.20 33.44
N LYS A 65 7.93 27.72 33.50
CA LYS A 65 7.58 26.38 33.00
C LYS A 65 7.66 26.28 31.48
N VAL A 66 7.20 27.30 30.75
CA VAL A 66 7.29 27.33 29.29
C VAL A 66 8.75 27.41 28.83
N ARG A 67 9.58 28.21 29.50
CA ARG A 67 11.02 28.28 29.23
C ARG A 67 11.74 26.97 29.56
N GLN A 68 11.39 26.31 30.67
CA GLN A 68 11.94 25.01 31.04
C GLN A 68 11.55 23.93 30.02
N HIS A 69 10.28 23.87 29.58
CA HIS A 69 9.82 22.89 28.60
C HIS A 69 10.49 23.08 27.23
N ALA A 70 10.59 24.32 26.75
CA ALA A 70 11.27 24.64 25.49
C ALA A 70 12.76 24.25 25.52
N THR A 71 13.43 24.48 26.66
CA THR A 71 14.85 24.11 26.82
C THR A 71 15.03 22.59 26.94
N THR A 72 14.13 21.90 27.66
CA THR A 72 14.16 20.44 27.78
C THR A 72 13.89 19.76 26.46
N GLU A 73 12.87 20.19 25.70
CA GLU A 73 12.58 19.61 24.38
C GLU A 73 13.71 19.86 23.38
N MET A 74 14.33 21.04 23.40
CA MET A 74 15.51 21.31 22.56
C MET A 74 16.71 20.44 22.96
N GLN A 75 16.98 20.24 24.25
CA GLN A 75 18.05 19.37 24.71
C GLN A 75 17.79 17.90 24.37
N VAL A 76 16.54 17.43 24.50
CA VAL A 76 16.14 16.08 24.11
C VAL A 76 16.28 15.90 22.60
N THR A 77 15.85 16.89 21.80
CA THR A 77 15.97 16.86 20.34
C THR A 77 17.44 16.87 19.90
N ALA A 78 18.28 17.71 20.49
CA ALA A 78 19.72 17.73 20.22
C ALA A 78 20.40 16.41 20.59
N ALA A 79 20.05 15.82 21.73
CA ALA A 79 20.55 14.51 22.15
C ALA A 79 20.09 13.38 21.23
N GLN A 80 18.87 13.46 20.70
CA GLN A 80 18.32 12.48 19.77
C GLN A 80 18.97 12.58 18.39
N MET A 81 19.23 13.80 17.90
CA MET A 81 19.99 14.04 16.66
C MET A 81 21.43 13.52 16.78
N GLN A 82 22.07 13.72 17.93
CA GLN A 82 23.42 13.19 18.19
C GLN A 82 23.43 11.65 18.09
N LYS A 83 22.42 10.98 18.67
CA LYS A 83 22.27 9.52 18.58
C LYS A 83 22.08 9.04 17.14
N GLN A 84 21.25 9.73 16.36
CA GLN A 84 21.06 9.40 14.94
C GLN A 84 22.36 9.55 14.15
N TYR A 85 23.17 10.57 14.43
CA TYR A 85 24.45 10.77 13.74
C TYR A 85 25.47 9.67 14.07
N GLU A 86 25.50 9.19 15.32
CA GLU A 86 26.34 8.06 15.71
C GLU A 86 25.90 6.75 15.06
N GLU A 87 24.60 6.53 14.92
CA GLU A 87 24.05 5.35 14.26
C GLU A 87 24.39 5.35 12.76
N ILE A 88 24.23 6.48 12.08
CA ILE A 88 24.63 6.66 10.68
C ILE A 88 26.13 6.38 10.50
N ARG A 89 26.98 6.86 11.42
CA ARG A 89 28.42 6.57 11.37
C ARG A 89 28.74 5.09 11.52
N ARG A 90 28.04 4.38 12.41
CA ARG A 90 28.20 2.92 12.58
C ARG A 90 27.74 2.16 11.34
N GLU A 91 26.62 2.55 10.76
CA GLU A 91 26.13 1.94 9.53
C GLU A 91 27.12 2.14 8.38
N LEU A 92 27.68 3.35 8.25
CA LEU A 92 28.67 3.66 7.22
C LEU A 92 29.95 2.82 7.35
N ASP A 93 30.41 2.55 8.58
CA ASP A 93 31.56 1.68 8.83
C ASP A 93 31.27 0.21 8.43
N VAL A 94 30.09 -0.29 8.79
CA VAL A 94 29.63 -1.64 8.39
C VAL A 94 29.54 -1.75 6.87
N LEU A 95 28.97 -0.74 6.20
CA LEU A 95 28.85 -0.71 4.75
C LEU A 95 30.22 -0.72 4.06
N ASN A 96 31.18 0.05 4.59
CA ASN A 96 32.52 0.13 4.04
C ASN A 96 33.26 -1.21 4.19
N LYS A 97 33.09 -1.88 5.35
CA LYS A 97 33.62 -3.22 5.59
C LYS A 97 33.01 -4.25 4.65
N GLN A 98 31.68 -4.23 4.48
CA GLN A 98 30.98 -5.13 3.58
C GLN A 98 31.45 -4.95 2.13
N ARG A 99 31.60 -3.71 1.66
CA ARG A 99 32.17 -3.44 0.33
C ARG A 99 33.56 -4.02 0.16
N GLY A 100 34.42 -3.93 1.18
CA GLY A 100 35.76 -4.53 1.16
C GLY A 100 35.73 -6.06 1.06
N ASP A 101 34.82 -6.71 1.79
CA ASP A 101 34.64 -8.16 1.73
C ASP A 101 34.07 -8.61 0.38
N ASP A 102 33.13 -7.86 -0.18
CA ASP A 102 32.60 -8.10 -1.52
C ASP A 102 33.67 -7.94 -2.59
N GLN A 103 34.54 -6.94 -2.48
CA GLN A 103 35.69 -6.74 -3.37
C GLN A 103 36.60 -7.97 -3.39
N ARG A 104 36.94 -8.51 -2.21
CA ARG A 104 37.75 -9.73 -2.07
C ARG A 104 37.05 -10.96 -2.65
N ARG A 105 35.73 -11.05 -2.50
CA ARG A 105 34.94 -12.14 -3.07
C ARG A 105 34.94 -12.09 -4.58
N ILE A 106 34.85 -10.90 -5.17
CA ILE A 106 34.94 -10.71 -6.63
C ILE A 106 36.33 -11.11 -7.13
N GLU A 107 37.40 -10.67 -6.46
CA GLU A 107 38.78 -11.07 -6.80
C GLU A 107 38.95 -12.59 -6.76
N LYS A 108 38.43 -13.23 -5.70
CA LYS A 108 38.46 -14.69 -5.56
C LYS A 108 37.69 -15.39 -6.67
N LEU A 109 36.46 -14.97 -6.96
CA LEU A 109 35.65 -15.55 -8.03
C LEU A 109 36.32 -15.36 -9.41
N GLY A 110 37.01 -14.24 -9.61
CA GLY A 110 37.82 -13.99 -10.80
C GLY A 110 38.97 -14.97 -10.94
N GLN A 111 39.71 -15.22 -9.85
CA GLN A 111 40.78 -16.21 -9.81
C GLN A 111 40.27 -17.64 -10.04
N ASP A 112 39.17 -18.01 -9.38
CA ASP A 112 38.55 -19.32 -9.51
C ASP A 112 38.07 -19.56 -10.96
N ASN A 113 37.40 -18.57 -11.57
CA ASN A 113 36.97 -18.64 -12.96
C ASN A 113 38.15 -18.72 -13.93
N ALA A 114 39.25 -18.02 -13.67
CA ALA A 114 40.46 -18.09 -14.49
C ALA A 114 41.12 -19.49 -14.39
N ALA A 115 41.23 -20.05 -13.18
CA ALA A 115 41.77 -21.38 -12.95
C ALA A 115 40.89 -22.48 -13.58
N LEU A 116 39.57 -22.33 -13.53
CA LEU A 116 38.62 -23.21 -14.22
C LEU A 116 38.79 -23.13 -15.74
N ALA A 117 38.97 -21.93 -16.30
CA ALA A 117 39.22 -21.76 -17.73
C ALA A 117 40.52 -22.44 -18.18
N GLU A 118 41.59 -22.37 -17.37
CA GLU A 118 42.83 -23.09 -17.65
C GLU A 118 42.66 -24.62 -17.57
N GLN A 119 41.91 -25.12 -16.59
CA GLN A 119 41.61 -26.56 -16.49
C GLN A 119 40.80 -27.07 -17.69
N VAL A 120 39.79 -26.32 -18.14
CA VAL A 120 39.00 -26.64 -19.35
C VAL A 120 39.90 -26.66 -20.59
N LYS A 121 40.81 -25.69 -20.71
CA LYS A 121 41.81 -25.64 -21.80
C LYS A 121 42.77 -26.83 -21.77
N ALA A 122 43.24 -27.24 -20.60
CA ALA A 122 44.15 -28.38 -20.43
C ALA A 122 43.48 -29.73 -20.75
N LEU A 123 42.17 -29.85 -20.58
CA LEU A 123 41.37 -31.02 -20.94
C LEU A 123 41.09 -31.14 -22.44
N GLY A 124 41.58 -30.19 -23.27
CA GLY A 124 41.36 -30.19 -24.73
C GLY A 124 39.89 -29.96 -25.13
N ALA A 125 39.04 -29.57 -24.17
CA ALA A 125 37.66 -29.22 -24.42
C ALA A 125 37.59 -27.77 -24.87
N ASN A 126 37.37 -27.55 -26.17
CA ASN A 126 36.93 -26.24 -26.64
C ASN A 126 35.56 -25.94 -25.98
N PRO A 127 35.36 -24.80 -25.30
CA PRO A 127 34.05 -24.44 -24.78
C PRO A 127 33.13 -24.17 -25.97
N VAL A 128 32.36 -25.18 -26.35
CA VAL A 128 31.24 -25.02 -27.27
C VAL A 128 30.13 -24.38 -26.44
N THR A 129 29.83 -23.10 -26.68
CA THR A 129 28.43 -22.70 -26.55
C THR A 129 27.67 -23.59 -27.53
N ALA A 130 26.55 -24.18 -27.12
CA ALA A 130 25.70 -24.97 -28.02
C ALA A 130 25.17 -24.16 -29.23
N THR A 131 25.54 -22.87 -29.33
CA THR A 131 25.06 -21.88 -30.29
C THR A 131 26.16 -21.16 -31.10
N GLY A 132 27.45 -21.41 -30.88
CA GLY A 132 28.52 -20.88 -31.76
C GLY A 132 28.81 -19.37 -31.65
N GLU A 133 28.44 -18.72 -30.54
CA GLU A 133 28.75 -17.31 -30.28
C GLU A 133 30.17 -17.12 -29.68
N PRO A 134 30.86 -16.01 -29.99
CA PRO A 134 32.24 -15.75 -29.54
C PRO A 134 32.34 -15.55 -28.02
N VAL A 135 33.51 -15.89 -27.47
CA VAL A 135 33.82 -15.79 -26.04
C VAL A 135 33.58 -14.36 -25.51
N PRO A 136 32.80 -14.18 -24.42
CA PRO A 136 32.63 -12.88 -23.79
C PRO A 136 33.98 -12.29 -23.40
N GLN A 137 34.28 -11.09 -23.88
CA GLN A 137 35.49 -10.36 -23.48
C GLN A 137 35.45 -10.10 -21.98
N THR A 138 36.59 -10.27 -21.30
CA THR A 138 36.72 -9.96 -19.87
C THR A 138 36.29 -8.51 -19.61
N PRO A 139 35.41 -8.24 -18.63
CA PRO A 139 35.02 -6.88 -18.29
C PRO A 139 36.24 -6.03 -17.93
N ALA A 140 36.30 -4.79 -18.44
CA ALA A 140 37.32 -3.84 -18.05
C ALA A 140 37.27 -3.57 -16.54
N SER A 141 38.44 -3.38 -15.91
CA SER A 141 38.56 -3.02 -14.50
C SER A 141 37.70 -1.78 -14.16
N PRO A 142 37.08 -1.73 -12.97
CA PRO A 142 36.23 -0.61 -12.60
C PRO A 142 37.04 0.71 -12.59
N PRO A 143 36.42 1.84 -13.00
CA PRO A 143 37.08 3.14 -12.96
C PRO A 143 37.48 3.47 -11.52
N GLY A 144 38.75 3.86 -11.33
CA GLY A 144 39.21 4.44 -10.07
C GLY A 144 38.52 5.77 -9.76
N PRO A 145 38.64 6.29 -8.53
CA PRO A 145 38.04 7.56 -8.16
C PRO A 145 38.57 8.67 -9.09
N GLU A 146 37.63 9.47 -9.59
CA GLU A 146 37.81 10.48 -10.64
C GLU A 146 39.04 11.36 -10.47
N GLY A 147 39.88 11.45 -11.51
CA GLY A 147 40.68 12.66 -11.74
C GLY A 147 42.06 12.52 -12.35
N GLU A 148 42.73 11.37 -12.25
CA GLU A 148 44.11 11.24 -12.76
C GLU A 148 44.15 10.49 -14.10
N PRO A 149 44.62 11.12 -15.20
CA PRO A 149 44.77 10.43 -16.48
C PRO A 149 45.93 9.43 -16.39
N GLN A 150 45.62 8.13 -16.52
CA GLN A 150 46.64 7.10 -16.71
C GLN A 150 47.39 7.35 -18.02
N PRO A 151 48.74 7.41 -18.00
CA PRO A 151 49.51 7.64 -19.21
C PRO A 151 49.43 6.41 -20.12
N GLY A 152 48.69 6.54 -21.23
CA GLY A 152 48.64 5.51 -22.28
C GLY A 152 47.29 5.32 -22.96
N ASN A 153 46.19 5.79 -22.37
CA ASN A 153 44.87 5.67 -22.99
C ASN A 153 44.43 7.03 -23.55
N THR A 154 44.21 7.09 -24.86
CA THR A 154 43.49 8.20 -25.48
C THR A 154 42.12 8.33 -24.82
N PRO A 155 41.66 9.54 -24.48
CA PRO A 155 40.37 9.71 -23.83
C PRO A 155 39.29 9.23 -24.79
N VAL A 156 38.65 8.11 -24.43
CA VAL A 156 37.44 7.67 -25.11
C VAL A 156 36.38 8.70 -24.73
N SER A 157 36.04 9.59 -25.65
CA SER A 157 34.91 10.51 -25.51
C SER A 157 33.69 9.70 -25.08
N PHE A 158 33.12 10.05 -23.93
CA PHE A 158 31.80 9.59 -23.52
C PHE A 158 30.78 10.68 -23.84
N PRO A 159 29.69 10.37 -24.58
CA PRO A 159 29.38 9.06 -25.14
C PRO A 159 30.29 8.72 -26.33
N PRO A 160 30.53 7.43 -26.62
CA PRO A 160 31.23 7.01 -27.83
C PRO A 160 30.52 7.65 -29.02
N GLN A 161 31.27 8.34 -29.87
CA GLN A 161 30.76 8.81 -31.16
C GLN A 161 30.42 7.60 -32.02
N GLY A 162 29.19 7.14 -31.83
CA GLY A 162 28.50 6.06 -32.50
C GLY A 162 27.07 6.18 -32.01
N SER A 163 26.27 6.90 -32.78
CA SER A 163 24.91 7.31 -32.49
C SER A 163 23.98 6.16 -32.11
N VAL A 164 23.96 5.75 -30.84
CA VAL A 164 22.87 4.96 -30.28
C VAL A 164 22.49 5.58 -28.95
N ALA A 165 21.44 6.42 -28.99
CA ALA A 165 20.82 6.96 -27.80
C ALA A 165 20.43 5.80 -26.89
N VAL A 166 20.87 5.86 -25.62
CA VAL A 166 20.37 4.97 -24.57
C VAL A 166 18.84 5.11 -24.55
N PRO A 167 18.08 4.06 -24.89
CA PRO A 167 16.64 4.18 -24.99
C PRO A 167 16.02 4.26 -23.58
N PRO A 168 14.84 4.88 -23.43
CA PRO A 168 14.18 5.03 -22.14
C PRO A 168 13.88 3.65 -21.50
N PRO A 169 13.68 3.58 -20.16
CA PRO A 169 13.48 2.31 -19.42
C PRO A 169 12.27 1.47 -19.87
N THR A 170 11.46 1.99 -20.80
CA THR A 170 10.39 1.27 -21.49
C THR A 170 10.88 0.44 -22.68
N ALA A 171 12.16 0.51 -23.04
CA ALA A 171 12.73 -0.18 -24.18
C ALA A 171 13.59 -1.37 -23.73
N PHE A 172 13.28 -2.56 -24.27
CA PHE A 172 14.09 -3.75 -24.08
C PHE A 172 15.43 -3.62 -24.82
N TYR A 173 16.54 -3.94 -24.17
CA TYR A 173 17.86 -4.01 -24.83
C TYR A 173 17.97 -5.33 -25.62
N PRO A 174 18.02 -5.32 -26.96
CA PRO A 174 18.38 -6.51 -27.70
C PRO A 174 19.90 -6.68 -27.60
N GLY A 175 20.36 -7.52 -26.68
CA GLY A 175 21.72 -8.05 -26.75
C GLY A 175 21.85 -8.91 -28.01
N ASN A 176 22.78 -8.54 -28.90
CA ASN A 176 23.34 -9.29 -30.03
C ASN A 176 22.44 -10.01 -31.06
N GLY A 177 21.11 -9.92 -31.00
CA GLY A 177 20.29 -10.55 -32.04
C GLY A 177 18.81 -10.29 -31.83
N VAL A 178 18.20 -9.73 -32.86
CA VAL A 178 16.75 -9.61 -33.15
C VAL A 178 15.84 -9.49 -31.93
N THR A 179 15.27 -8.31 -31.72
CA THR A 179 14.14 -8.14 -30.80
C THR A 179 13.08 -9.21 -31.12
N PRO A 180 12.77 -10.13 -30.20
CA PRO A 180 11.72 -11.09 -30.44
C PRO A 180 10.44 -10.31 -30.73
N PRO A 181 9.62 -10.77 -31.71
CA PRO A 181 8.38 -10.09 -32.01
C PRO A 181 7.52 -10.02 -30.74
N PRO A 182 6.74 -8.94 -30.56
CA PRO A 182 5.90 -8.78 -29.38
C PRO A 182 5.01 -10.01 -29.21
N GLN A 183 5.10 -10.65 -28.05
CA GLN A 183 4.21 -11.75 -27.70
C GLN A 183 2.90 -11.20 -27.13
N VAL A 184 1.80 -11.53 -27.78
CA VAL A 184 0.45 -11.21 -27.29
C VAL A 184 0.06 -12.23 -26.24
N PHE A 185 0.02 -11.82 -24.96
CA PHE A 185 -0.41 -12.69 -23.85
C PHE A 185 -1.93 -12.68 -23.62
N ALA A 186 -2.63 -11.68 -24.16
CA ALA A 186 -4.09 -11.63 -24.27
C ALA A 186 -4.50 -10.63 -25.36
N ARG A 187 -5.57 -10.92 -26.10
CA ARG A 187 -6.19 -9.99 -27.06
C ARG A 187 -7.22 -9.10 -26.36
N GLN A 188 -7.46 -7.91 -26.90
CA GLN A 188 -8.54 -7.05 -26.41
C GLN A 188 -9.89 -7.77 -26.52
N GLY A 189 -10.65 -7.79 -25.43
CA GLY A 189 -11.95 -8.49 -25.36
C GLY A 189 -11.84 -9.99 -25.08
N GLU A 190 -10.63 -10.54 -24.96
CA GLU A 190 -10.43 -11.94 -24.56
C GLU A 190 -10.84 -12.13 -23.10
N VAL A 191 -11.86 -12.96 -22.88
CA VAL A 191 -12.35 -13.29 -21.53
C VAL A 191 -11.66 -14.56 -21.05
N MET A 192 -10.69 -14.39 -20.15
CA MET A 192 -9.98 -15.48 -19.50
C MET A 192 -10.62 -15.81 -18.15
N ASN A 193 -10.80 -17.10 -17.87
CA ASN A 193 -11.17 -17.55 -16.53
C ASN A 193 -9.88 -17.83 -15.73
N PRO A 194 -9.60 -17.08 -14.64
CA PRO A 194 -8.41 -17.27 -13.83
C PRO A 194 -8.27 -18.68 -13.26
N LEU A 195 -9.38 -19.39 -13.00
CA LEU A 195 -9.39 -20.76 -12.47
C LEU A 195 -8.83 -21.79 -13.46
N GLN A 196 -8.55 -21.40 -14.71
CA GLN A 196 -7.85 -22.25 -15.67
C GLN A 196 -6.33 -22.24 -15.47
N TYR A 197 -5.79 -21.19 -14.84
CA TYR A 197 -4.36 -20.94 -14.76
C TYR A 197 -3.86 -20.90 -13.31
N VAL A 198 -4.72 -20.47 -12.38
CA VAL A 198 -4.39 -20.32 -10.95
C VAL A 198 -5.39 -21.13 -10.12
N PRO A 199 -4.92 -22.10 -9.33
CA PRO A 199 -5.80 -22.86 -8.44
C PRO A 199 -6.33 -21.95 -7.32
N PHE A 200 -7.61 -22.13 -6.99
CA PHE A 200 -8.23 -21.44 -5.86
C PHE A 200 -8.23 -22.37 -4.64
N ASN A 201 -7.25 -22.16 -3.76
CA ASN A 201 -6.89 -23.04 -2.63
C ASN A 201 -7.46 -22.59 -1.27
N GLN A 202 -8.39 -21.64 -1.27
CA GLN A 202 -8.91 -20.98 -0.07
C GLN A 202 -10.43 -21.03 0.00
N THR A 203 -10.96 -20.85 1.22
CA THR A 203 -12.39 -20.63 1.46
C THR A 203 -12.60 -19.21 1.94
N LEU A 204 -13.53 -18.50 1.34
CA LEU A 204 -13.90 -17.15 1.77
C LEU A 204 -15.21 -17.21 2.54
N TYR A 205 -15.25 -16.55 3.68
CA TYR A 205 -16.45 -16.36 4.49
C TYR A 205 -16.80 -14.88 4.49
N PHE A 206 -18.05 -14.56 4.16
CA PHE A 206 -18.60 -13.21 4.21
C PHE A 206 -19.62 -13.13 5.33
N ILE A 207 -19.41 -12.20 6.28
CA ILE A 207 -20.29 -12.02 7.43
C ILE A 207 -20.49 -10.53 7.75
N ASN A 208 -21.61 -10.19 8.37
CA ASN A 208 -21.76 -8.92 9.09
C ASN A 208 -21.18 -9.08 10.51
N GLY A 209 -20.10 -8.35 10.82
CA GLY A 209 -19.45 -8.36 12.12
C GLY A 209 -20.24 -7.67 13.24
N ASP A 210 -21.20 -6.81 12.89
CA ASP A 210 -22.11 -6.18 13.86
C ASP A 210 -23.27 -7.11 14.25
N ASP A 211 -23.47 -8.21 13.52
CA ASP A 211 -24.53 -9.18 13.79
C ASP A 211 -24.00 -10.33 14.67
N PRO A 212 -24.37 -10.38 15.97
CA PRO A 212 -23.87 -11.40 16.88
C PRO A 212 -24.24 -12.82 16.48
N ALA A 213 -25.36 -13.02 15.76
CA ALA A 213 -25.75 -14.34 15.27
C ALA A 213 -24.79 -14.82 14.17
N GLN A 214 -24.34 -13.92 13.29
CA GLN A 214 -23.36 -14.25 12.24
C GLN A 214 -21.96 -14.46 12.80
N VAL A 215 -21.56 -13.70 13.81
CA VAL A 215 -20.31 -13.93 14.53
C VAL A 215 -20.33 -15.30 15.22
N ALA A 216 -21.43 -15.65 15.90
CA ALA A 216 -21.60 -16.97 16.50
C ALA A 216 -21.62 -18.08 15.46
N TRP A 217 -22.25 -17.86 14.30
CA TRP A 217 -22.25 -18.77 13.17
C TRP A 217 -20.83 -19.03 12.65
N MET A 218 -20.02 -17.97 12.51
CA MET A 218 -18.64 -18.07 12.04
C MET A 218 -17.77 -18.90 12.99
N LYS A 219 -17.94 -18.73 14.31
CA LYS A 219 -17.23 -19.51 15.34
C LYS A 219 -17.47 -21.02 15.25
N ARG A 220 -18.59 -21.46 14.65
CA ARG A 220 -18.92 -22.88 14.47
C ARG A 220 -18.35 -23.46 13.17
N GLN A 221 -17.81 -22.64 12.28
CA GLN A 221 -17.34 -23.11 10.99
C GLN A 221 -16.00 -23.84 11.11
N THR A 222 -15.89 -24.97 10.42
CA THR A 222 -14.60 -25.59 10.11
C THR A 222 -14.35 -25.40 8.62
N PRO A 223 -13.33 -24.63 8.22
CA PRO A 223 -13.02 -24.42 6.81
C PRO A 223 -12.75 -25.73 6.08
N PRO A 224 -13.29 -25.93 4.86
CA PRO A 224 -13.01 -27.11 4.05
C PRO A 224 -11.61 -27.08 3.41
N THR A 225 -10.90 -25.95 3.51
CA THR A 225 -9.56 -25.72 2.96
C THR A 225 -8.59 -25.31 4.06
N LEU A 226 -7.30 -25.59 3.86
CA LEU A 226 -6.23 -25.18 4.78
C LEU A 226 -6.17 -23.66 4.96
N GLU A 227 -6.37 -22.91 3.88
CA GLU A 227 -6.44 -21.45 3.93
C GLU A 227 -7.89 -21.00 3.97
N SER A 228 -8.21 -20.09 4.89
CA SER A 228 -9.52 -19.44 4.93
C SER A 228 -9.38 -17.95 5.24
N LYS A 229 -10.33 -17.16 4.73
CA LYS A 229 -10.39 -15.71 4.96
C LYS A 229 -11.78 -15.34 5.43
N ILE A 230 -11.83 -14.60 6.52
CA ILE A 230 -13.07 -14.00 7.04
C ILE A 230 -13.11 -12.56 6.54
N ILE A 231 -14.13 -12.23 5.76
CA ILE A 231 -14.33 -10.94 5.11
C ILE A 231 -15.59 -10.33 5.70
N LEU A 232 -15.44 -9.16 6.31
CA LEU A 232 -16.58 -8.41 6.83
C LEU A 232 -17.21 -7.60 5.69
N VAL A 233 -18.54 -7.63 5.62
CA VAL A 233 -19.32 -6.68 4.81
C VAL A 233 -19.68 -5.43 5.61
N GLN A 234 -19.71 -5.55 6.94
CA GLN A 234 -19.96 -4.48 7.89
C GLN A 234 -19.34 -4.87 9.25
N GLY A 235 -19.00 -3.88 10.07
CA GLY A 235 -18.48 -4.04 11.42
C GLY A 235 -16.98 -3.78 11.58
N SER A 236 -16.52 -3.82 12.83
CA SER A 236 -15.18 -3.38 13.23
C SER A 236 -14.12 -4.49 13.04
N ILE A 237 -13.09 -4.24 12.23
CA ILE A 237 -11.97 -5.18 12.03
C ILE A 237 -11.26 -5.51 13.36
N PRO A 238 -10.83 -4.53 14.18
CA PRO A 238 -10.13 -4.84 15.43
C PRO A 238 -10.96 -5.67 16.42
N GLU A 239 -12.25 -5.35 16.54
CA GLU A 239 -13.15 -6.10 17.43
C GLU A 239 -13.36 -7.52 16.93
N MET A 240 -13.54 -7.71 15.61
CA MET A 240 -13.71 -9.03 15.03
C MET A 240 -12.43 -9.87 15.08
N GLN A 241 -11.25 -9.25 14.91
CA GLN A 241 -9.96 -9.93 15.11
C GLN A 241 -9.86 -10.49 16.52
N LYS A 242 -10.24 -9.69 17.52
CA LYS A 242 -10.27 -10.12 18.93
C LYS A 242 -11.34 -11.19 19.17
N ALA A 243 -12.53 -11.04 18.60
CA ALA A 243 -13.67 -11.91 18.86
C ALA A 243 -13.56 -13.30 18.21
N LEU A 244 -12.89 -13.39 17.04
CA LEU A 244 -12.74 -14.60 16.24
C LEU A 244 -11.32 -15.19 16.29
N ASP A 245 -10.38 -14.50 16.96
CA ASP A 245 -8.97 -14.88 17.06
C ASP A 245 -8.38 -15.29 15.69
N SER A 246 -8.68 -14.47 14.68
CA SER A 246 -8.41 -14.77 13.28
C SER A 246 -8.05 -13.52 12.52
N ARG A 247 -7.34 -13.69 11.39
CA ARG A 247 -7.11 -12.58 10.46
C ARG A 247 -8.41 -12.20 9.77
N ILE A 248 -8.79 -10.94 9.92
CA ILE A 248 -10.02 -10.37 9.36
C ILE A 248 -9.69 -9.46 8.18
N TYR A 249 -10.53 -9.53 7.15
CA TYR A 249 -10.53 -8.70 5.96
C TYR A 249 -11.85 -7.93 5.88
N PHE A 250 -11.94 -6.95 5.00
CA PHE A 250 -13.15 -6.17 4.79
C PHE A 250 -13.41 -6.00 3.30
N ASP A 251 -14.66 -6.17 2.88
CA ASP A 251 -15.08 -5.94 1.51
C ASP A 251 -15.30 -4.44 1.27
N GLN A 252 -14.20 -3.73 1.01
CA GLN A 252 -14.25 -2.29 0.79
C GLN A 252 -15.14 -1.97 -0.41
N ASN A 253 -16.14 -1.11 -0.18
CA ASN A 253 -17.12 -0.69 -1.17
C ASN A 253 -17.94 -1.84 -1.79
N GLY A 254 -17.95 -3.04 -1.19
CA GLY A 254 -18.72 -4.18 -1.69
C GLY A 254 -18.23 -4.79 -3.01
N VAL A 255 -16.98 -4.54 -3.40
CA VAL A 255 -16.44 -4.97 -4.71
C VAL A 255 -16.46 -6.49 -4.85
N LEU A 256 -16.10 -7.22 -3.80
CA LEU A 256 -16.12 -8.69 -3.84
C LEU A 256 -17.55 -9.21 -3.88
N CYS A 257 -18.45 -8.66 -3.06
CA CYS A 257 -19.86 -9.05 -3.07
C CYS A 257 -20.48 -8.84 -4.46
N GLN A 258 -20.22 -7.69 -5.10
CA GLN A 258 -20.72 -7.42 -6.44
C GLN A 258 -20.18 -8.39 -7.49
N ARG A 259 -18.86 -8.67 -7.47
CA ARG A 259 -18.23 -9.57 -8.45
C ARG A 259 -18.62 -11.03 -8.28
N LEU A 260 -18.89 -11.45 -7.04
CA LEU A 260 -19.26 -12.82 -6.70
C LEU A 260 -20.78 -13.02 -6.67
N GLY A 261 -21.58 -11.96 -6.84
CA GLY A 261 -23.04 -12.04 -6.78
C GLY A 261 -23.56 -12.36 -5.38
N ILE A 262 -22.89 -11.88 -4.33
CA ILE A 262 -23.30 -12.02 -2.93
C ILE A 262 -24.22 -10.84 -2.60
N ASP A 263 -25.50 -11.13 -2.36
CA ASP A 263 -26.53 -10.15 -2.00
C ASP A 263 -27.03 -10.30 -0.55
N GLN A 264 -26.67 -11.40 0.11
CA GLN A 264 -26.96 -11.67 1.50
C GLN A 264 -25.79 -12.37 2.21
N VAL A 265 -25.70 -12.19 3.53
CA VAL A 265 -24.71 -12.84 4.41
C VAL A 265 -25.43 -13.50 5.58
N PRO A 266 -24.88 -14.58 6.18
CA PRO A 266 -23.58 -15.19 5.88
C PRO A 266 -23.47 -15.90 4.52
N ALA A 267 -22.31 -15.79 3.88
CA ALA A 267 -21.99 -16.50 2.65
C ALA A 267 -20.64 -17.20 2.71
N ARG A 268 -20.54 -18.37 2.07
CA ARG A 268 -19.29 -19.12 1.89
C ARG A 268 -18.98 -19.23 0.40
N VAL A 269 -17.72 -18.96 0.03
CA VAL A 269 -17.23 -19.14 -1.34
C VAL A 269 -16.10 -20.16 -1.36
N SER A 270 -16.25 -21.19 -2.20
CA SER A 270 -15.26 -22.26 -2.36
C SER A 270 -15.11 -22.65 -3.83
N ALA A 271 -13.95 -23.18 -4.21
CA ALA A 271 -13.79 -23.84 -5.51
C ALA A 271 -14.66 -25.10 -5.59
N VAL A 272 -15.18 -25.41 -6.77
CA VAL A 272 -15.82 -26.71 -7.03
C VAL A 272 -14.76 -27.69 -7.56
N PRO A 273 -14.48 -28.80 -6.88
CA PRO A 273 -13.49 -29.78 -7.34
C PRO A 273 -13.78 -30.26 -8.77
N GLY A 274 -12.74 -30.28 -9.61
CA GLY A 274 -12.86 -30.72 -11.01
C GLY A 274 -13.59 -29.74 -11.94
N ALA A 275 -14.11 -28.63 -11.42
CA ALA A 275 -14.76 -27.59 -12.20
C ALA A 275 -13.98 -26.27 -12.14
N ARG A 276 -14.20 -25.40 -13.12
CA ARG A 276 -13.54 -24.09 -13.24
C ARG A 276 -14.48 -22.96 -12.77
N PHE A 277 -15.23 -23.21 -11.69
CA PHE A 277 -16.19 -22.27 -11.12
C PHE A 277 -16.03 -22.17 -9.60
N LEU A 278 -16.36 -21.00 -9.05
CA LEU A 278 -16.56 -20.83 -7.63
C LEU A 278 -18.03 -21.12 -7.31
N LYS A 279 -18.26 -21.79 -6.19
CA LYS A 279 -19.57 -21.98 -5.59
C LYS A 279 -19.76 -20.93 -4.50
N VAL A 280 -20.87 -20.21 -4.55
CA VAL A 280 -21.32 -19.29 -3.49
C VAL A 280 -22.51 -19.93 -2.80
N GLU A 281 -22.41 -20.09 -1.47
CA GLU A 281 -23.45 -20.67 -0.63
C GLU A 281 -23.90 -19.65 0.41
N PHE A 282 -25.20 -19.37 0.46
CA PHE A 282 -25.81 -18.55 1.50
C PHE A 282 -26.29 -19.43 2.63
N ILE A 283 -25.78 -19.21 3.84
CA ILE A 283 -25.99 -20.10 4.97
C ILE A 283 -26.60 -19.28 6.11
N PRO A 284 -27.87 -19.52 6.50
CA PRO A 284 -28.52 -18.78 7.58
C PRO A 284 -27.72 -18.89 8.89
N ALA A 285 -27.59 -17.76 9.60
CA ALA A 285 -26.85 -17.69 10.87
C ALA A 285 -27.57 -18.44 12.01
N GLU A 286 -28.90 -18.43 11.97
CA GLU A 286 -29.76 -19.20 12.87
C GLU A 286 -30.33 -20.43 12.15
N GLU A 287 -30.10 -21.61 12.71
CA GLU A 287 -30.94 -22.77 12.40
C GLU A 287 -32.33 -22.46 12.95
N GLY A 288 -33.32 -22.35 12.07
CA GLY A 288 -34.69 -22.13 12.49
C GLY A 288 -35.10 -23.18 13.53
N ARG A 289 -35.32 -22.76 14.78
CA ARG A 289 -36.18 -23.50 15.70
C ARG A 289 -37.55 -23.59 15.04
N LYS A 290 -37.88 -24.76 14.53
CA LYS A 290 -39.27 -25.17 14.33
C LYS A 290 -39.86 -25.59 15.67
#